data_AF-A0A410FS00-F1
#
_entry.id   AF-A0A410FS00-F1
#
_cell.length_a   1.000
_cell.length_b   1.000
_cell.length_c   1.000
_cell.angle_alpha   90.00
_cell.angle_beta   90.00
_cell.angle_gamma   90.00
#
_symmetry.space_group_name_H-M   'P 1'
#
loop_
_entity.id
_entity.type
_entity.pdbx_description
1 polymer ?
#
loop_
_entity_poly.entity_id
_entity_poly.type
_entity_poly.pdbx_seq_one_letter_code
_entity_poly.pdbx_strand_id
1 'polypeptide(L)'
;MLVKNALVGMASMALIAVGGVGAQPDPSIPQVHPDVARIVLTLRTMGDRLTVSLHLATMGVLAPTQLDQRLYAGQLLNYLVGPGADGFDPRLGPEERFTGLLPEARSLTEFIVKADVPPEVRDRLSSVAKKVLLLLSMARDDALQALRARRLDIGADHLLRAFAYLHAALGRETDPVHLGGVLALLRILPPVPPPDRGP
;
A
#
# COMPACT_ATOMS: atom_id res chain seq x y z
N MET A 1 -36.98 -35.33 -59.69
CA MET A 1 -37.08 -33.85 -59.69
C MET A 1 -35.89 -33.31 -58.90
N LEU A 2 -34.77 -33.04 -59.56
CA LEU A 2 -34.36 -31.75 -60.13
C LEU A 2 -33.87 -30.72 -59.09
N VAL A 3 -32.57 -30.88 -58.80
CA VAL A 3 -31.52 -29.87 -58.59
C VAL A 3 -31.88 -28.42 -58.99
N LYS A 4 -31.59 -27.48 -58.09
CA LYS A 4 -31.02 -26.13 -58.33
C LYS A 4 -30.10 -25.81 -57.14
N ASN A 5 -28.77 -25.93 -57.24
CA ASN A 5 -27.79 -24.94 -57.74
C ASN A 5 -28.10 -23.50 -57.29
N ALA A 6 -27.18 -22.65 -56.85
CA ALA A 6 -25.79 -22.69 -56.38
C ALA A 6 -25.42 -21.21 -56.04
N LEU A 7 -24.28 -21.01 -55.38
CA LEU A 7 -23.39 -19.84 -55.49
C LEU A 7 -23.60 -18.57 -54.62
N VAL A 8 -22.61 -18.39 -53.74
CA VAL A 8 -21.70 -17.21 -53.62
C VAL A 8 -22.19 -15.96 -52.89
N GLY A 9 -21.39 -15.55 -51.89
CA GLY A 9 -21.33 -14.14 -51.50
C GLY A 9 -20.69 -13.84 -50.15
N MET A 10 -19.36 -13.74 -50.13
CA MET A 10 -18.56 -12.78 -49.34
C MET A 10 -18.47 -12.90 -47.80
N ALA A 11 -17.21 -13.08 -47.39
CA ALA A 11 -16.67 -12.63 -46.13
C ALA A 11 -16.99 -11.16 -45.83
N SER A 12 -17.21 -10.86 -44.56
CA SER A 12 -16.91 -9.53 -44.00
C SER A 12 -16.42 -9.72 -42.58
N MET A 13 -15.10 -9.91 -42.46
CA MET A 13 -14.36 -9.43 -41.30
C MET A 13 -14.62 -7.93 -41.18
N ALA A 14 -15.42 -7.53 -40.18
CA ALA A 14 -15.43 -6.15 -39.76
C ALA A 14 -14.23 -5.93 -38.82
N LEU A 15 -13.12 -5.59 -39.46
CA LEU A 15 -11.98 -4.91 -38.88
C LEU A 15 -12.46 -3.55 -38.37
N ILE A 16 -12.76 -3.40 -37.07
CA ILE A 16 -12.91 -2.07 -36.47
C ILE A 16 -11.52 -1.63 -36.02
N ALA A 17 -10.83 -0.99 -36.95
CA ALA A 17 -9.68 -0.16 -36.67
C ALA A 17 -10.14 1.12 -35.95
N VAL A 18 -9.48 1.39 -34.82
CA VAL A 18 -9.17 2.69 -34.20
C VAL A 18 -9.81 3.89 -34.92
N GLY A 19 -10.94 4.34 -34.37
CA GLY A 19 -11.44 5.69 -34.52
C GLY A 19 -11.74 6.21 -33.12
N GLY A 20 -10.99 7.22 -32.67
CA GLY A 20 -11.19 7.89 -31.39
C GLY A 20 -12.57 8.55 -31.33
N VAL A 21 -13.57 7.77 -30.94
CA VAL A 21 -14.84 8.26 -30.44
C VAL A 21 -14.70 8.17 -28.93
N GLY A 22 -14.76 9.33 -28.26
CA GLY A 22 -14.85 9.39 -26.81
C GLY A 22 -16.02 8.51 -26.39
N ALA A 23 -15.71 7.30 -25.91
CA ALA A 23 -16.67 6.45 -25.25
C ALA A 23 -17.14 7.28 -24.06
N GLN A 24 -18.31 7.88 -24.22
CA GLN A 24 -18.95 8.66 -23.18
C GLN A 24 -19.12 7.69 -22.01
N PRO A 25 -18.40 7.90 -20.89
CA PRO A 25 -18.40 6.95 -19.79
C PRO A 25 -19.84 6.73 -19.36
N ASP A 26 -20.24 5.46 -19.27
CA ASP A 26 -21.59 5.06 -18.89
C ASP A 26 -21.99 5.82 -17.61
N PRO A 27 -23.00 6.71 -17.66
CA PRO A 27 -23.40 7.52 -16.52
C PRO A 27 -23.93 6.69 -15.35
N SER A 28 -24.15 5.38 -15.56
CA SER A 28 -24.53 4.40 -14.56
C SER A 28 -23.36 3.94 -13.68
N ILE A 29 -22.12 4.11 -14.13
CA ILE A 29 -20.92 3.75 -13.37
C ILE A 29 -20.52 4.97 -12.53
N PRO A 30 -20.53 4.88 -11.19
CA PRO A 30 -20.04 5.97 -10.35
C PRO A 30 -18.60 6.31 -10.74
N GLN A 31 -18.39 7.48 -11.35
CA GLN A 31 -17.05 7.94 -11.66
C GLN A 31 -16.34 8.26 -10.35
N VAL A 32 -15.46 7.34 -9.92
CA VAL A 32 -14.60 7.56 -8.77
C VAL A 32 -13.70 8.75 -9.09
N HIS A 33 -13.75 9.78 -8.26
CA HIS A 33 -12.89 10.95 -8.41
C HIS A 33 -11.41 10.51 -8.47
N PRO A 34 -10.59 11.02 -9.41
CA PRO A 34 -9.21 10.56 -9.62
C PRO A 34 -8.35 10.64 -8.34
N ASP A 35 -8.57 11.66 -7.50
CA ASP A 35 -7.86 11.78 -6.21
C ASP A 35 -8.21 10.64 -5.25
N VAL A 36 -9.47 10.22 -5.22
CA VAL A 36 -9.94 9.11 -4.38
C VAL A 36 -9.33 7.80 -4.87
N ALA A 37 -9.33 7.56 -6.18
CA ALA A 37 -8.70 6.39 -6.77
C ALA A 37 -7.20 6.32 -6.43
N ARG A 38 -6.50 7.45 -6.51
CA ARG A 38 -5.08 7.56 -6.14
C ARG A 38 -4.86 7.26 -4.66
N ILE A 39 -5.65 7.86 -3.76
CA ILE A 39 -5.55 7.60 -2.31
C ILE A 39 -5.76 6.11 -2.02
N VAL A 40 -6.81 5.51 -2.59
CA VAL A 40 -7.11 4.07 -2.38
C VAL A 40 -5.96 3.18 -2.86
N LEU A 41 -5.41 3.46 -4.05
CA LEU A 41 -4.28 2.69 -4.57
C LEU A 41 -3.03 2.80 -3.68
N THR A 42 -2.71 4.02 -3.22
CA THR A 42 -1.61 4.25 -2.29
C THR A 42 -1.82 3.49 -0.99
N LEU A 43 -3.03 3.55 -0.41
CA LEU A 43 -3.35 2.85 0.83
C LEU A 43 -3.25 1.33 0.69
N ARG A 44 -3.72 0.75 -0.41
CA ARG A 44 -3.58 -0.71 -0.66
C ARG A 44 -2.12 -1.12 -0.73
N THR A 45 -1.33 -0.40 -1.52
CA THR A 45 0.12 -0.63 -1.63
C THR A 45 0.81 -0.52 -0.26
N MET A 46 0.45 0.47 0.55
CA MET A 46 0.96 0.60 1.91
C MET A 46 0.55 -0.58 2.81
N GLY A 47 -0.70 -1.06 2.69
CA GLY A 47 -1.20 -2.22 3.44
C GLY A 47 -0.42 -3.49 3.14
N ASP A 48 -0.14 -3.76 1.87
CA ASP A 48 0.65 -4.93 1.44
C ASP A 48 2.08 -4.87 2.04
N ARG A 49 2.72 -3.71 1.97
CA ARG A 49 4.08 -3.52 2.51
C ARG A 49 4.12 -3.51 4.04
N LEU A 50 3.06 -3.04 4.70
CA LEU A 50 2.91 -3.16 6.14
C LEU A 50 2.84 -4.62 6.58
N THR A 51 2.16 -5.46 5.80
CA THR A 51 2.10 -6.90 6.05
C THR A 51 3.48 -7.54 5.97
N VAL A 52 4.28 -7.20 4.95
CA VAL A 52 5.69 -7.64 4.85
C VAL A 52 6.51 -7.14 6.05
N SER A 53 6.33 -5.87 6.43
CA SER A 53 7.04 -5.27 7.57
C SER A 53 6.70 -5.97 8.90
N LEU A 54 5.44 -6.35 9.10
CA LEU A 54 5.00 -7.14 10.26
C LEU A 54 5.67 -8.51 10.31
N HIS A 55 5.78 -9.17 9.15
CA HIS A 55 6.46 -10.45 9.04
C HIS A 55 7.95 -10.32 9.41
N LEU A 56 8.64 -9.31 8.88
CA LEU A 56 10.05 -9.03 9.20
C LEU A 56 10.24 -8.75 10.70
N ALA A 57 9.38 -7.93 11.31
CA ALA A 57 9.43 -7.66 12.75
C ALA A 57 9.26 -8.96 13.55
N THR A 58 8.31 -9.82 13.16
CA THR A 58 8.07 -11.11 13.81
C THR A 58 9.27 -12.04 13.70
N MET A 59 9.85 -12.16 12.50
CA MET A 59 11.05 -12.99 12.27
C MET A 59 12.24 -12.47 13.07
N GLY A 60 12.41 -11.16 13.19
CA GLY A 60 13.45 -10.57 14.02
C GLY A 60 13.26 -10.77 15.53
N VAL A 61 12.01 -10.80 16.02
CA VAL A 61 11.70 -11.17 17.42
C VAL A 61 12.06 -12.64 17.69
N LEU A 62 11.76 -13.52 16.73
CA LEU A 62 11.99 -14.97 16.85
C LEU A 62 13.38 -15.42 16.37
N ALA A 63 14.25 -14.48 16.01
CA ALA A 63 15.55 -14.77 15.45
C ALA A 63 16.43 -15.57 16.43
N PRO A 64 17.06 -16.68 15.99
CA PRO A 64 17.86 -17.53 16.87
C PRO A 64 19.22 -16.92 17.21
N THR A 65 19.71 -15.99 16.38
CA THR A 65 20.99 -15.31 16.58
C THR A 65 20.86 -13.80 16.45
N GLN A 66 21.84 -13.08 17.01
CA GLN A 66 21.92 -11.62 16.89
C GLN A 66 22.13 -11.17 15.44
N LEU A 67 22.85 -11.97 14.64
CA LEU A 67 23.08 -11.66 13.24
C LEU A 67 21.76 -11.69 12.45
N ASP A 68 20.96 -12.74 12.65
CA ASP A 68 19.65 -12.87 12.01
C ASP A 68 18.71 -11.75 12.44
N GLN A 69 18.68 -11.43 13.74
CA GLN A 69 17.88 -10.33 14.26
C GLN A 69 18.24 -8.99 13.62
N ARG A 70 19.54 -8.71 13.47
CA ARG A 70 20.02 -7.48 12.81
C ARG A 70 19.68 -7.46 11.34
N LEU A 71 19.74 -8.61 10.66
CA LEU A 71 19.33 -8.72 9.26
C LEU A 71 17.85 -8.36 9.11
N TYR A 72 16.96 -8.95 9.91
CA TYR A 72 15.54 -8.62 9.86
C TYR A 72 15.23 -7.18 10.29
N ALA A 73 15.91 -6.67 11.31
CA ALA A 73 15.78 -5.27 11.73
C ALA A 73 16.24 -4.29 10.62
N GLY A 74 17.32 -4.61 9.91
CA GLY A 74 17.81 -3.82 8.78
C GLY A 74 16.86 -3.85 7.58
N GLN A 75 16.34 -5.03 7.23
CA GLN A 75 15.32 -5.17 6.18
C GLN A 75 14.05 -4.39 6.54
N LEU A 76 13.57 -4.49 7.78
CA LEU A 76 12.43 -3.72 8.26
C LEU A 76 12.70 -2.21 8.16
N LEU A 77 13.86 -1.76 8.62
CA LEU A 77 14.25 -0.36 8.55
C LEU A 77 14.22 0.13 7.10
N ASN A 78 14.75 -0.65 6.16
CA ASN A 78 14.72 -0.34 4.73
C ASN A 78 13.29 -0.16 4.20
N TYR A 79 12.36 -1.07 4.53
CA TYR A 79 10.96 -0.94 4.13
C TYR A 79 10.31 0.35 4.66
N LEU A 80 10.70 0.78 5.85
CA LEU A 80 10.18 1.98 6.47
C LEU A 80 10.74 3.26 5.84
N VAL A 81 12.05 3.35 5.64
CA VAL A 81 12.70 4.60 5.21
C VAL A 81 12.82 4.76 3.69
N GLY A 82 12.96 3.65 2.97
CA GLY A 82 13.18 3.63 1.53
C GLY A 82 14.59 4.06 1.07
N PRO A 83 14.89 3.92 -0.23
CA PRO A 83 16.19 4.26 -0.79
C PRO A 83 16.55 5.75 -0.63
N GLY A 84 17.82 6.02 -0.34
CA GLY A 84 18.35 7.39 -0.19
C GLY A 84 18.12 8.02 1.19
N ALA A 85 17.44 7.33 2.10
CA ALA A 85 17.28 7.76 3.48
C ALA A 85 18.45 7.31 4.38
N ASP A 86 18.70 8.08 5.45
CA ASP A 86 19.69 7.72 6.46
C ASP A 86 19.35 6.38 7.12
N GLY A 87 20.33 5.47 7.11
CA GLY A 87 20.19 4.11 7.65
C GLY A 87 19.68 3.07 6.65
N PHE A 88 19.41 3.46 5.39
CA PHE A 88 19.13 2.50 4.33
C PHE A 88 20.39 1.72 3.93
N ASP A 89 20.29 0.39 3.88
CA ASP A 89 21.35 -0.49 3.35
C ASP A 89 20.87 -1.18 2.07
N PRO A 90 21.45 -0.86 0.89
CA PRO A 90 21.02 -1.47 -0.38
C PRO A 90 21.20 -3.00 -0.42
N ARG A 91 22.06 -3.59 0.43
CA ARG A 91 22.26 -5.05 0.50
C ARG A 91 21.12 -5.78 1.20
N LEU A 92 20.32 -5.05 1.98
CA LEU A 92 19.19 -5.57 2.75
C LEU A 92 17.85 -5.07 2.17
N GLY A 93 17.86 -4.39 1.03
CA GLY A 93 16.65 -3.86 0.40
C GLY A 93 15.92 -4.92 -0.42
N PRO A 94 14.61 -4.76 -0.66
CA PRO A 94 13.90 -5.55 -1.68
C PRO A 94 14.49 -5.28 -3.08
N GLU A 95 14.36 -6.28 -3.97
CA GLU A 95 14.86 -6.19 -5.35
C GLU A 95 14.08 -5.16 -6.19
N GLU A 96 12.81 -4.95 -5.88
CA GLU A 96 11.96 -3.99 -6.56
C GLU A 96 12.18 -2.56 -6.05
N ARG A 97 12.12 -1.57 -6.96
CA ARG A 97 12.17 -0.16 -6.59
C ARG A 97 10.91 0.23 -5.81
N PHE A 98 11.11 0.79 -4.63
CA PHE A 98 10.04 1.30 -3.76
C PHE A 98 10.49 2.62 -3.10
N THR A 99 9.54 3.43 -2.63
CA THR A 99 9.83 4.76 -2.05
C THR A 99 10.03 4.71 -0.52
N GLY A 100 9.52 3.68 0.14
CA GLY A 100 9.51 3.55 1.61
C GLY A 100 8.18 4.00 2.21
N LEU A 101 7.75 3.33 3.28
CA LEU A 101 6.45 3.60 3.92
C LEU A 101 6.36 5.01 4.53
N LEU A 102 7.45 5.54 5.11
CA LEU A 102 7.46 6.87 5.72
C LEU A 102 7.34 8.00 4.70
N PRO A 103 8.16 8.06 3.63
CA PRO A 103 7.97 9.04 2.58
C PRO A 103 6.59 8.97 1.93
N GLU A 104 6.06 7.75 1.70
CA GLU A 104 4.72 7.57 1.13
C GLU A 104 3.61 8.07 2.08
N ALA A 105 3.69 7.74 3.36
CA ALA A 105 2.73 8.24 4.34
C ALA A 105 2.76 9.77 4.44
N ARG A 106 3.96 10.39 4.39
CA ARG A 106 4.10 11.85 4.38
C ARG A 106 3.48 12.45 3.12
N SER A 107 3.84 11.94 1.95
CA SER A 107 3.27 12.40 0.68
C SER A 107 1.74 12.25 0.65
N LEU A 108 1.22 11.15 1.21
CA LEU A 108 -0.22 10.92 1.34
C LEU A 108 -0.89 11.97 2.24
N THR A 109 -0.29 12.31 3.39
CA THR A 109 -0.84 13.37 4.26
C THR A 109 -0.89 14.73 3.57
N GLU A 110 0.13 15.07 2.78
CA GLU A 110 0.17 16.31 2.00
C GLU A 110 -0.84 16.30 0.85
N PHE A 111 -1.02 15.14 0.21
CA PHE A 111 -1.97 14.94 -0.87
C PHE A 111 -3.41 15.09 -0.39
N ILE A 112 -3.77 14.47 0.74
CA ILE A 112 -5.14 14.51 1.29
C ILE A 112 -5.58 15.96 1.58
N VAL A 113 -4.69 16.84 2.02
CA VAL A 113 -5.01 18.26 2.27
C VAL A 113 -5.46 18.98 1.00
N LYS A 114 -4.92 18.58 -0.15
CA LYS A 114 -5.19 19.19 -1.47
C LYS A 114 -6.24 18.44 -2.29
N ALA A 115 -6.60 17.22 -1.87
CA ALA A 115 -7.52 16.36 -2.60
C ALA A 115 -8.91 16.97 -2.68
N ASP A 116 -9.56 16.84 -3.83
CA ASP A 116 -10.94 17.27 -4.03
C ASP A 116 -11.92 16.23 -3.44
N VAL A 117 -12.14 16.36 -2.13
CA VAL A 117 -13.12 15.57 -1.37
C VAL A 117 -13.87 16.47 -0.39
N PRO A 118 -15.07 16.07 0.09
CA PRO A 118 -15.81 16.85 1.06
C PRO A 118 -14.97 17.19 2.31
N PRO A 119 -15.08 18.40 2.89
CA PRO A 119 -14.26 18.83 4.03
C PRO A 119 -14.28 17.84 5.21
N GLU A 120 -15.46 17.32 5.56
CA GLU A 120 -15.60 16.34 6.67
C GLU A 120 -14.84 15.04 6.41
N VAL A 121 -14.81 14.60 5.14
CA VAL A 121 -14.06 13.40 4.72
C VAL A 121 -12.56 13.70 4.75
N ARG A 122 -12.14 14.85 4.21
CA ARG A 122 -10.75 15.31 4.23
C ARG A 122 -10.18 15.41 5.65
N ASP A 123 -10.94 15.95 6.60
CA ASP A 123 -10.52 16.10 7.99
C ASP A 123 -10.32 14.74 8.67
N ARG A 124 -11.25 13.80 8.45
CA ARG A 124 -11.14 12.42 8.95
C ARG A 124 -9.95 11.70 8.34
N LEU A 125 -9.78 11.78 7.02
CA LEU A 125 -8.63 11.19 6.31
C LEU A 125 -7.31 11.77 6.81
N SER A 126 -7.23 13.09 6.96
CA SER A 126 -6.03 13.78 7.44
C SER A 126 -5.67 13.37 8.86
N SER A 127 -6.66 13.29 9.74
CA SER A 127 -6.47 12.86 11.13
C SER A 127 -5.90 11.44 11.21
N VAL A 128 -6.47 10.49 10.47
CA VAL A 128 -6.00 9.10 10.49
C VAL A 128 -4.65 8.95 9.78
N ALA A 129 -4.42 9.63 8.66
CA ALA A 129 -3.14 9.58 7.94
C ALA A 129 -1.97 10.11 8.78
N LYS A 130 -2.20 11.19 9.55
CA LYS A 130 -1.19 11.71 10.51
C LYS A 130 -0.86 10.70 11.62
N LYS A 131 -1.86 9.97 12.12
CA LYS A 131 -1.64 8.90 13.11
C LYS A 131 -0.82 7.75 12.51
N VAL A 132 -1.14 7.31 11.29
CA VAL A 132 -0.36 6.30 10.57
C VAL A 132 1.09 6.76 10.43
N LEU A 133 1.33 7.98 9.97
CA LEU A 133 2.68 8.55 9.86
C LEU A 133 3.44 8.54 11.19
N LEU A 134 2.78 8.92 12.29
CA LEU A 134 3.37 8.88 13.63
C LEU A 134 3.77 7.46 14.03
N LEU A 135 2.86 6.49 13.87
CA LEU A 135 3.11 5.09 14.21
C LEU A 135 4.27 4.49 13.40
N LEU A 136 4.31 4.78 12.10
CA LEU A 136 5.44 4.36 11.24
C LEU A 136 6.76 4.97 11.70
N SER A 137 6.75 6.21 12.19
CA SER A 137 7.95 6.88 12.68
C SER A 137 8.46 6.21 13.96
N MET A 138 7.55 5.87 14.88
CA MET A 138 7.89 5.12 16.09
C MET A 138 8.43 3.72 15.76
N ALA A 139 7.80 3.00 14.81
CA ALA A 139 8.29 1.71 14.34
C ALA A 139 9.71 1.80 13.76
N ARG A 140 10.00 2.86 13.01
CA ARG A 140 11.33 3.11 12.43
C ARG A 140 12.39 3.35 13.51
N ASP A 141 12.04 4.11 14.54
CA ASP A 141 12.97 4.38 15.64
C ASP A 141 13.27 3.11 16.43
N ASP A 142 12.25 2.29 16.74
CA ASP A 142 12.46 1.00 17.40
C ASP A 142 13.23 -0.01 16.52
N ALA A 143 12.97 -0.07 15.22
CA ALA A 143 13.75 -0.91 14.29
C ALA A 143 15.23 -0.51 14.26
N LEU A 144 15.52 0.80 14.28
CA LEU A 144 16.89 1.32 14.35
C LEU A 144 17.56 0.97 15.69
N GLN A 145 16.83 1.02 16.80
CA GLN A 145 17.38 0.61 18.10
C GLN A 145 17.64 -0.90 18.15
N ALA A 146 16.76 -1.72 17.60
CA ALA A 146 16.98 -3.16 17.47
C ALA A 146 18.24 -3.49 16.66
N LEU A 147 18.44 -2.79 15.54
CA LEU A 147 19.64 -2.95 14.71
C LEU A 147 20.93 -2.63 15.48
N ARG A 148 20.88 -1.62 16.36
CA ARG A 148 22.02 -1.18 17.20
C ARG A 148 22.19 -2.02 18.47
N ALA A 149 21.22 -2.87 18.82
CA ALA A 149 21.25 -3.64 20.05
C ALA A 149 22.45 -4.60 20.07
N ARG A 150 23.09 -4.69 21.25
CA ARG A 150 24.22 -5.61 21.50
C ARG A 150 23.78 -6.94 22.13
N ARG A 151 22.52 -7.04 22.55
CA ARG A 151 21.93 -8.26 23.11
C ARG A 151 20.65 -8.61 22.37
N LEU A 152 20.40 -9.91 22.24
CA LEU A 152 19.27 -10.46 21.48
C LEU A 152 17.92 -10.16 22.11
N ASP A 153 17.83 -10.22 23.44
CA ASP A 153 16.63 -9.90 24.20
C ASP A 153 16.22 -8.43 24.07
N ILE A 154 17.17 -7.51 24.20
CA ILE A 154 16.93 -6.08 24.02
C ILE A 154 16.47 -5.78 22.57
N GLY A 155 17.12 -6.41 21.58
CA GLY A 155 16.71 -6.23 20.19
C GLY A 155 15.31 -6.80 19.91
N ALA A 156 14.95 -7.91 20.55
CA ALA A 156 13.63 -8.51 20.45
C ALA A 156 12.55 -7.59 21.06
N ASP A 157 12.81 -6.97 22.21
CA ASP A 157 11.90 -6.01 22.83
C ASP A 157 11.61 -4.81 21.92
N HIS A 158 12.64 -4.26 21.28
CA HIS A 158 12.48 -3.19 20.31
C HIS A 158 11.68 -3.64 19.07
N LEU A 159 11.95 -4.82 18.53
CA LEU A 159 11.21 -5.34 17.38
C LEU A 159 9.75 -5.67 17.73
N LEU A 160 9.47 -6.09 18.96
CA LEU A 160 8.10 -6.31 19.44
C LEU A 160 7.33 -4.98 19.54
N ARG A 161 7.98 -3.89 19.99
CA ARG A 161 7.39 -2.55 19.93
C ARG A 161 7.15 -2.09 18.49
N ALA A 162 8.14 -2.27 17.61
CA ALA A 162 7.99 -1.96 16.19
C ALA A 162 6.80 -2.73 15.59
N PHE A 163 6.69 -4.03 15.87
CA PHE A 163 5.54 -4.85 15.48
C PHE A 163 4.21 -4.24 15.95
N ALA A 164 4.12 -3.86 17.23
CA ALA A 164 2.89 -3.28 17.77
C ALA A 164 2.50 -1.98 17.05
N TYR A 165 3.46 -1.10 16.76
CA TYR A 165 3.20 0.13 16.01
C TYR A 165 2.80 -0.13 14.56
N LEU A 166 3.45 -1.08 13.88
CA LEU A 166 3.10 -1.47 12.51
C LEU A 166 1.70 -2.08 12.46
N HIS A 167 1.35 -2.90 13.44
CA HIS A 167 0.04 -3.53 13.54
C HIS A 167 -1.04 -2.47 13.78
N ALA A 168 -0.77 -1.50 14.65
CA ALA A 168 -1.65 -0.34 14.84
C ALA A 168 -1.77 0.54 13.59
N ALA A 169 -0.67 0.73 12.84
CA ALA A 169 -0.65 1.51 11.60
C ALA A 169 -1.45 0.82 10.48
N LEU A 170 -1.39 -0.51 10.39
CA LEU A 170 -2.24 -1.28 9.49
C LEU A 170 -3.72 -1.14 9.89
N GLY A 171 -3.99 -1.22 11.20
CA GLY A 171 -5.34 -1.17 11.76
C GLY A 171 -6.09 -2.50 11.57
N ARG A 172 -7.37 -2.50 11.94
CA ARG A 172 -8.27 -3.65 11.73
C ARG A 172 -9.50 -3.20 10.97
N GLU A 173 -10.03 -4.09 10.13
CA GLU A 173 -11.28 -3.81 9.42
C GLU A 173 -12.47 -3.71 10.36
N THR A 174 -12.55 -4.50 11.44
CA THR A 174 -13.79 -4.72 12.20
C THR A 174 -13.85 -4.09 13.58
N ASP A 175 -12.81 -3.38 14.04
CA ASP A 175 -12.74 -2.94 15.44
C ASP A 175 -13.09 -1.44 15.60
N PRO A 176 -14.27 -1.10 16.17
CA PRO A 176 -14.68 0.29 16.42
C PRO A 176 -13.83 0.98 17.50
N VAL A 177 -13.02 0.24 18.27
CA VAL A 177 -12.16 0.77 19.33
C VAL A 177 -10.75 1.08 18.81
N HIS A 178 -10.37 0.56 17.64
CA HIS A 178 -9.05 0.83 17.06
C HIS A 178 -8.93 2.27 16.53
N LEU A 179 -7.84 2.94 16.90
CA LEU A 179 -7.57 4.38 16.73
C LEU A 179 -7.38 4.87 15.27
N GLY A 180 -7.70 4.05 14.27
CA GLY A 180 -7.46 4.30 12.86
C GLY A 180 -6.47 3.28 12.26
N GLY A 181 -5.92 3.62 11.09
CA GLY A 181 -4.98 2.78 10.35
C GLY A 181 -5.22 2.86 8.84
N VAL A 182 -4.35 2.22 8.06
CA VAL A 182 -4.48 2.13 6.59
C VAL A 182 -5.81 1.49 6.18
N LEU A 183 -6.22 0.41 6.86
CA LEU A 183 -7.51 -0.25 6.59
C LEU A 183 -8.70 0.63 6.97
N ALA A 184 -8.59 1.43 8.04
CA ALA A 184 -9.63 2.38 8.40
C ALA A 184 -9.78 3.51 7.36
N LEU A 185 -8.66 4.01 6.81
CA LEU A 185 -8.68 5.00 5.72
C LEU A 185 -9.41 4.48 4.48
N LEU A 186 -9.23 3.20 4.13
CA LEU A 186 -9.94 2.56 3.02
C LEU A 186 -11.47 2.50 3.22
N ARG A 187 -11.96 2.44 4.46
CA ARG A 187 -13.41 2.43 4.76
C ARG A 187 -14.06 3.81 4.70
N ILE A 188 -13.27 4.87 4.89
CA ILE A 188 -13.76 6.25 4.78
C ILE A 188 -14.05 6.59 3.30
N LEU A 189 -13.33 5.96 2.38
CA LEU A 189 -13.40 6.22 0.95
C LEU A 189 -14.44 5.32 0.28
N PRO A 190 -15.10 5.79 -0.80
CA PRO A 190 -15.97 4.93 -1.58
C PRO A 190 -15.17 3.76 -2.18
N PRO A 191 -15.78 2.58 -2.36
CA PRO A 191 -15.10 1.42 -2.92
C PRO A 191 -14.65 1.70 -4.35
N VAL A 192 -13.36 1.46 -4.62
CA VAL A 192 -12.78 1.54 -5.96
C VAL A 192 -12.54 0.11 -6.43
N PRO A 193 -13.07 -0.29 -7.62
CA PRO A 193 -12.81 -1.62 -8.17
C PRO A 193 -11.29 -1.80 -8.35
N PRO A 194 -10.76 -3.02 -8.11
CA PRO A 194 -9.35 -3.29 -8.40
C PRO A 194 -9.09 -2.98 -9.88
N PRO A 195 -7.88 -2.49 -10.24
CA PRO A 195 -7.54 -2.31 -11.65
C PRO A 195 -7.72 -3.64 -12.35
N ASP A 196 -8.47 -3.64 -13.46
CA ASP A 196 -8.65 -4.82 -14.29
C ASP A 196 -7.27 -5.39 -14.59
N ARG A 197 -7.00 -6.59 -14.07
CA ARG A 197 -5.88 -7.39 -14.57
C ARG A 197 -6.30 -7.78 -15.98
N GLY A 198 -5.84 -7.01 -16.96
CA GLY A 198 -6.08 -7.31 -18.36
C GLY A 198 -5.72 -8.76 -18.71
N PRO A 199 -6.31 -9.31 -19.79
CA PRO A 199 -6.06 -10.68 -20.23
C PRO A 199 -4.59 -10.93 -20.58
#